data_AF-A0A328FG68-F1
#
_entry.id   AF-A0A328FG68-F1
#
_cell.length_a   1.000
_cell.length_b   1.000
_cell.length_c   1.000
_cell.angle_alpha   90.00
_cell.angle_beta   90.00
_cell.angle_gamma   90.00
#
_symmetry.space_group_name_H-M   'P 1'
#
loop_
_entity.id
_entity.type
_entity.pdbx_description
1 polymer ?
#
loop_
_entity_poly.entity_id
_entity_poly.type
_entity_poly.pdbx_seq_one_letter_code
_entity_poly.pdbx_strand_id
1 'polypeptide(L)'
;MFFMPVEIGPEMILNDSGIDLNNALACRLNFTGDIGGNIDVISPEPLVAELTSNFLGETKAELTWEQQFGTLSEMLNMVCGNALKKVKCRRPYKLGIPEKITSTDLNGTAECTLIETMDSKMAILLSIHVGQ
;
A
#
# COMPACT_ATOMS: atom_id res chain seq x y z
N MET A 1 2.72 6.14 17.96
CA MET A 1 1.43 5.69 17.37
C MET A 1 0.91 6.86 16.57
N PHE A 2 0.99 6.76 15.25
CA PHE A 2 0.56 7.79 14.32
C PHE A 2 -0.96 7.73 14.15
N PHE A 3 -1.62 8.89 14.04
CA PHE A 3 -3.04 8.97 13.77
C PHE A 3 -3.26 9.93 12.60
N MET A 4 -3.48 9.37 11.41
CA MET A 4 -4.01 10.11 10.27
C MET A 4 -5.43 9.62 10.04
N PRO A 5 -6.42 10.53 10.09
CA PRO A 5 -7.77 10.22 9.65
C PRO A 5 -7.72 9.76 8.19
N VAL A 6 -8.32 8.61 7.93
CA VAL A 6 -8.47 8.06 6.59
C VAL A 6 -9.91 7.67 6.36
N GLU A 7 -10.38 7.88 5.14
CA GLU A 7 -11.68 7.40 4.67
C GLU A 7 -11.48 6.40 3.53
N ILE A 8 -12.31 5.36 3.52
CA ILE A 8 -12.32 4.41 2.40
C ILE A 8 -13.15 5.04 1.29
N GLY A 9 -12.49 5.45 0.23
CA GLY A 9 -13.08 6.02 -0.97
C GLY A 9 -13.66 4.95 -1.90
N PRO A 10 -14.11 5.34 -3.11
CA PRO A 10 -14.68 4.42 -4.08
C PRO A 10 -13.64 3.45 -4.65
N GLU A 11 -14.14 2.33 -5.19
CA GLU A 11 -13.39 1.51 -6.12
C GLU A 11 -13.35 2.18 -7.49
N MET A 12 -12.17 2.24 -8.11
CA MET A 12 -12.00 2.80 -9.44
C MET A 12 -10.77 2.25 -10.15
N ILE A 13 -10.63 2.60 -11.43
CA ILE A 13 -9.45 2.24 -12.22
C ILE A 13 -8.24 3.08 -11.76
N LEU A 14 -7.08 2.44 -11.58
CA LEU A 14 -5.87 3.08 -11.06
C LEU A 14 -5.45 4.32 -11.88
N ASN A 15 -5.54 4.29 -13.21
CA ASN A 15 -5.22 5.45 -14.05
C ASN A 15 -6.19 6.63 -13.85
N ASP A 16 -7.42 6.35 -13.42
CA ASP A 16 -8.43 7.37 -13.14
C ASP A 16 -8.33 7.88 -11.69
N SER A 17 -7.47 7.27 -10.87
CA SER A 17 -7.29 7.61 -9.44
C SER A 17 -6.86 9.05 -9.20
N GLY A 18 -6.28 9.72 -10.19
CA GLY A 18 -5.66 11.04 -10.04
C GLY A 18 -4.33 11.03 -9.28
N ILE A 19 -3.75 9.84 -9.01
CA ILE A 19 -2.40 9.68 -8.51
C ILE A 19 -1.43 9.70 -9.70
N ASP A 20 -0.39 10.53 -9.64
CA ASP A 20 0.69 10.51 -10.64
C ASP A 20 1.60 9.29 -10.41
N LEU A 21 1.33 8.22 -11.16
CA LEU A 21 2.03 6.94 -11.03
C LEU A 21 3.53 7.02 -11.36
N ASN A 22 3.99 8.05 -12.08
CA ASN A 22 5.42 8.20 -12.39
C ASN A 22 6.22 8.74 -11.21
N ASN A 23 5.57 9.48 -10.31
CA ASN A 23 6.19 10.10 -9.14
C ASN A 23 5.71 9.48 -7.81
N ALA A 24 4.80 8.53 -7.86
CA ALA A 24 4.32 7.82 -6.68
C ALA A 24 5.35 6.81 -6.15
N LEU A 25 5.35 6.61 -4.84
CA LEU A 25 5.99 5.46 -4.22
C LEU A 25 4.98 4.32 -4.20
N ALA A 26 5.42 3.14 -4.63
CA ALA A 26 4.61 1.94 -4.65
C ALA A 26 5.35 0.76 -4.00
N CYS A 27 4.59 -0.04 -3.26
CA CYS A 27 5.09 -1.20 -2.54
C CYS A 27 4.12 -2.38 -2.71
N ARG A 28 4.65 -3.58 -2.91
CA ARG A 28 3.91 -4.83 -3.09
C ARG A 28 4.25 -5.80 -1.98
N LEU A 29 3.25 -6.49 -1.44
CA LEU A 29 3.42 -7.63 -0.55
C LEU A 29 2.67 -8.83 -1.11
N ASN A 30 3.41 -9.91 -1.34
CA ASN A 30 2.84 -11.19 -1.76
C ASN A 30 2.40 -11.98 -0.54
N PHE A 31 1.29 -12.71 -0.63
CA PHE A 31 0.83 -13.62 0.41
C PHE A 31 0.41 -14.97 -0.17
N THR A 32 0.54 -16.01 0.65
CA THR A 32 0.17 -17.39 0.27
C THR A 32 -0.61 -18.07 1.38
N GLY A 33 -1.53 -18.97 1.04
CA GLY A 33 -2.38 -19.68 1.98
C GLY A 33 -3.39 -20.56 1.24
N ASP A 34 -4.63 -20.58 1.71
CA ASP A 34 -5.75 -21.20 0.97
C ASP A 34 -6.03 -20.47 -0.36
N ILE A 35 -5.76 -19.17 -0.39
CA ILE A 35 -5.65 -18.34 -1.59
C ILE A 35 -4.29 -17.66 -1.59
N GLY A 36 -3.74 -17.39 -2.78
CA GLY A 36 -2.53 -16.59 -2.94
C GLY A 36 -2.86 -15.25 -3.59
N GLY A 37 -1.95 -14.29 -3.49
CA GLY A 37 -2.15 -13.01 -4.13
C GLY A 37 -1.13 -11.97 -3.70
N ASN A 38 -1.36 -10.74 -4.18
CA ASN A 38 -0.52 -9.59 -3.92
C ASN A 38 -1.40 -8.44 -3.45
N ILE A 39 -0.89 -7.65 -2.50
CA ILE A 39 -1.47 -6.37 -2.11
C ILE A 39 -0.46 -5.29 -2.47
N ASP A 40 -0.91 -4.34 -3.27
CA ASP A 40 -0.11 -3.19 -3.67
C ASP A 40 -0.65 -1.94 -2.99
N VAL A 41 0.25 -1.11 -2.47
CA VAL A 41 -0.06 0.24 -2.02
C VAL A 41 0.70 1.22 -2.90
N ILE A 42 -0.01 2.22 -3.42
CA ILE A 42 0.56 3.31 -4.21
C ILE A 42 0.18 4.63 -3.55
N SER A 43 1.18 5.45 -3.24
CA SER A 43 0.97 6.75 -2.60
C SER A 43 1.83 7.82 -3.26
N PRO A 44 1.31 9.05 -3.45
CA PRO A 44 2.13 10.20 -3.79
C PRO A 44 3.28 10.38 -2.79
N GLU A 45 4.47 10.74 -3.29
CA GLU A 45 5.67 10.97 -2.46
C GLU A 45 5.44 11.98 -1.32
N PRO A 46 4.75 13.11 -1.52
CA PRO A 46 4.53 14.08 -0.43
C PRO A 46 3.73 13.49 0.74
N LEU A 47 2.81 12.56 0.46
CA LEU A 47 2.03 11.87 1.48
C LEU A 47 2.89 10.86 2.23
N VAL A 48 3.75 10.10 1.54
CA VAL A 48 4.69 9.17 2.20
C VAL A 48 5.70 9.90 3.06
N ALA A 49 6.22 11.05 2.61
CA ALA A 49 7.09 11.90 3.40
C ALA A 49 6.39 12.37 4.68
N GLU A 50 5.10 12.70 4.62
CA GLU A 50 4.31 13.05 5.79
C GLU A 50 4.09 11.90 6.75
N LEU A 51 3.69 10.73 6.23
CA LEU A 51 3.56 9.51 7.01
C LEU A 51 4.85 9.20 7.75
N THR A 52 5.98 9.27 7.05
CA THR A 52 7.31 8.95 7.56
C THR A 52 7.76 9.96 8.60
N SER A 53 7.58 11.25 8.34
CA SER A 53 7.88 12.34 9.29
C SER A 53 7.12 12.14 10.59
N ASN A 54 5.82 11.85 10.51
CA ASN A 54 5.00 11.60 11.69
C ASN A 54 5.31 10.26 12.38
N PHE A 55 5.75 9.24 11.64
CA PHE A 55 6.11 7.94 12.18
C PHE A 55 7.44 7.94 12.92
N LEU A 56 8.44 8.63 12.37
CA LEU A 56 9.80 8.72 12.92
C LEU A 56 9.98 9.90 13.89
N GLY A 57 9.11 10.92 13.81
CA GLY A 57 9.28 12.17 14.56
C GLY A 57 10.37 13.10 14.00
N GLU A 58 10.74 12.90 12.73
CA GLU A 58 11.75 13.68 12.00
C GLU A 58 11.09 14.69 11.05
N THR A 59 11.81 15.71 10.60
CA THR A 59 11.26 16.67 9.65
C THR A 59 11.29 16.13 8.22
N LYS A 60 10.31 16.51 7.38
CA LYS A 60 10.24 16.04 5.98
C LYS A 60 11.52 16.28 5.18
N ALA A 61 12.28 17.34 5.48
CA ALA A 61 13.51 17.71 4.77
C ALA A 61 14.71 16.78 5.07
N GLU A 62 14.65 16.02 6.16
CA GLU A 62 15.72 15.12 6.60
C GLU A 62 15.48 13.68 6.17
N LEU A 63 14.30 13.38 5.60
CA LEU A 63 13.88 12.03 5.27
C LEU A 63 14.59 11.51 4.02
N THR A 64 15.24 10.38 4.19
CA THR A 64 15.79 9.59 3.08
C THR A 64 14.71 8.78 2.38
N TRP A 65 14.97 8.43 1.12
CA TRP A 65 14.11 7.53 0.36
C TRP A 65 13.93 6.17 1.06
N GLU A 66 14.97 5.65 1.72
CA GLU A 66 14.93 4.38 2.44
C GLU A 66 13.97 4.43 3.65
N GLN A 67 13.98 5.53 4.41
CA GLN A 67 13.04 5.75 5.52
C GLN A 67 11.59 5.85 5.01
N GLN A 68 11.38 6.54 3.89
CA GLN A 68 10.06 6.64 3.27
C GLN A 68 9.53 5.29 2.81
N PHE A 69 10.36 4.53 2.08
CA PHE A 69 10.01 3.19 1.64
C PHE A 69 9.81 2.22 2.81
N GLY A 70 10.64 2.31 3.85
CA GLY A 70 10.51 1.53 5.08
C GLY A 70 9.17 1.77 5.78
N THR A 71 8.74 3.04 5.88
CA THR A 71 7.43 3.39 6.45
C THR A 71 6.29 2.82 5.64
N LEU A 72 6.34 2.96 4.31
CA LEU A 72 5.30 2.42 3.42
C LEU A 72 5.23 0.89 3.50
N SER A 73 6.39 0.23 3.61
CA SER A 73 6.51 -1.22 3.75
C SER A 73 5.94 -1.73 5.07
N GLU A 74 6.22 -1.03 6.18
CA GLU A 74 5.66 -1.38 7.49
C GLU A 74 4.14 -1.16 7.52
N MET A 75 3.66 -0.06 6.92
CA MET A 75 2.23 0.17 6.76
C MET A 75 1.57 -0.97 5.97
N LEU A 76 2.13 -1.37 4.83
CA LEU A 76 1.62 -2.46 4.02
C LEU A 76 1.62 -3.79 4.79
N ASN A 77 2.70 -4.10 5.51
CA ASN A 77 2.80 -5.29 6.35
C ASN A 77 1.69 -5.33 7.41
N MET A 78 1.48 -4.22 8.12
CA MET A 78 0.40 -4.10 9.12
C MET A 78 -1.00 -4.23 8.50
N VAL A 79 -1.24 -3.59 7.34
CA VAL A 79 -2.52 -3.69 6.61
C VAL A 79 -2.78 -5.14 6.20
N CYS A 80 -1.81 -5.81 5.58
CA CYS A 80 -1.90 -7.21 5.16
C CYS A 80 -2.14 -8.14 6.36
N GLY A 81 -1.36 -7.98 7.44
CA GLY A 81 -1.52 -8.78 8.65
C GLY A 81 -2.90 -8.62 9.29
N ASN A 82 -3.42 -7.39 9.34
CA ASN A 82 -4.76 -7.13 9.88
C ASN A 82 -5.87 -7.65 8.97
N ALA A 83 -5.73 -7.50 7.66
CA ALA A 83 -6.72 -7.95 6.68
C ALA A 83 -6.81 -9.49 6.64
N LEU A 84 -5.68 -10.18 6.42
CA LEU A 84 -5.66 -11.63 6.26
C LEU A 84 -6.00 -12.38 7.55
N LYS A 85 -5.70 -11.81 8.73
CA LYS A 85 -6.13 -12.39 10.02
C LYS A 85 -7.65 -12.51 10.14
N LYS A 86 -8.42 -11.67 9.45
CA LYS A 86 -9.89 -11.70 9.47
C LYS A 86 -10.49 -12.68 8.46
N VAL A 87 -9.68 -13.16 7.52
CA VAL A 87 -10.11 -14.12 6.49
C VAL A 87 -10.06 -15.53 7.07
N LYS A 88 -11.19 -16.25 7.05
CA LYS A 88 -11.24 -17.65 7.46
C LYS A 88 -10.35 -18.48 6.53
N CYS A 89 -9.46 -19.27 7.10
CA CYS A 89 -8.56 -20.14 6.38
C CYS A 89 -8.38 -21.48 7.12
N ARG A 90 -8.08 -22.52 6.36
CA ARG A 90 -7.67 -23.86 6.83
C ARG A 90 -6.18 -23.87 7.14
N ARG A 91 -5.38 -23.14 6.36
CA ARG A 91 -3.94 -22.95 6.59
C ARG A 91 -3.63 -21.49 6.88
N PRO A 92 -2.75 -21.19 7.85
CA PRO A 92 -2.33 -19.82 8.11
C PRO A 92 -1.74 -19.17 6.85
N TYR A 93 -2.14 -17.92 6.58
CA TYR A 93 -1.50 -17.13 5.54
C TYR A 93 -0.05 -16.83 5.91
N LYS A 94 0.83 -16.93 4.92
CA LYS A 94 2.23 -16.50 5.00
C LYS A 94 2.39 -15.22 4.21
N LEU A 95 2.90 -14.19 4.88
CA LEU A 95 3.27 -12.93 4.26
C LEU A 95 4.69 -13.02 3.72
N GLY A 96 4.91 -12.52 2.50
CA GLY A 96 6.22 -12.24 1.94
C GLY A 96 6.81 -10.96 2.51
N ILE A 97 7.93 -10.54 1.94
CA ILE A 97 8.58 -9.27 2.28
C ILE A 97 8.00 -8.19 1.35
N PRO A 98 7.67 -6.98 1.87
CA PRO A 98 7.32 -5.87 1.01
C PRO A 98 8.45 -5.50 0.04
N GLU A 99 8.12 -5.33 -1.23
CA GLU A 99 9.07 -5.00 -2.31
C GLU A 99 8.67 -3.71 -3.01
N LYS A 100 9.67 -2.93 -3.43
CA LYS A 100 9.42 -1.74 -4.24
C LYS A 100 8.92 -2.16 -5.62
N ILE A 101 7.86 -1.52 -6.07
CA ILE A 101 7.37 -1.63 -7.45
C ILE A 101 7.33 -0.25 -8.10
N THR A 102 7.31 -0.20 -9.42
CA THR A 102 7.30 1.03 -10.22
C THR A 102 6.09 1.06 -11.15
N SER A 103 5.89 2.17 -11.87
CA SER A 103 4.79 2.32 -12.83
C SER A 103 4.76 1.21 -13.90
N THR A 104 5.89 0.60 -14.24
CA THR A 104 5.96 -0.52 -15.19
C THR A 104 5.44 -1.84 -14.63
N ASP A 105 5.43 -2.00 -13.30
CA ASP A 105 4.92 -3.19 -12.60
C ASP A 105 3.42 -3.09 -12.29
N LEU A 106 2.86 -1.90 -12.44
CA LEU A 106 1.47 -1.58 -12.15
C LEU A 106 0.62 -1.74 -13.42
N ASN A 107 -0.50 -2.45 -13.27
CA ASN A 107 -1.54 -2.42 -14.28
C ASN A 107 -2.44 -1.19 -14.05
N GLY A 108 -2.20 -0.12 -14.81
CA GLY A 108 -3.01 1.11 -14.73
C GLY A 108 -4.51 0.91 -14.98
N THR A 109 -4.92 -0.22 -15.57
CA THR A 109 -6.34 -0.56 -15.77
C THR A 109 -6.91 -1.47 -14.68
N ALA A 110 -6.16 -1.77 -13.63
CA ALA A 110 -6.66 -2.57 -12.52
C ALA A 110 -7.58 -1.73 -11.62
N GLU A 111 -8.59 -2.40 -11.05
CA GLU A 111 -9.41 -1.82 -9.99
C GLU A 111 -8.59 -1.65 -8.72
N CYS A 112 -8.77 -0.50 -8.09
CA CYS A 112 -8.12 -0.12 -6.84
C CYS A 112 -9.17 0.48 -5.90
N THR A 113 -8.95 0.32 -4.60
CA THR A 113 -9.69 1.04 -3.57
C THR A 113 -8.90 2.30 -3.22
N LEU A 114 -9.53 3.47 -3.35
CA LEU A 114 -8.94 4.70 -2.85
C LEU A 114 -9.02 4.78 -1.34
N ILE A 115 -7.94 5.25 -0.72
CA ILE A 115 -7.90 5.68 0.67
C ILE A 115 -7.65 7.18 0.67
N GLU A 116 -8.66 7.92 1.09
CA GLU A 116 -8.65 9.38 1.11
C GLU A 116 -8.10 9.86 2.45
N THR A 117 -7.22 10.86 2.39
CA THR A 117 -6.71 11.60 3.53
C THR A 117 -7.15 13.06 3.41
N MET A 118 -6.90 13.88 4.44
CA MET A 118 -7.29 15.30 4.43
C MET A 118 -6.71 16.09 3.24
N ASP A 119 -5.50 15.73 2.79
CA ASP A 119 -4.73 16.52 1.82
C ASP A 119 -4.40 15.75 0.53
N SER A 120 -4.57 14.42 0.51
CA SER A 120 -4.17 13.58 -0.61
C SER A 120 -4.89 12.23 -0.59
N LYS A 121 -4.53 11.32 -1.49
CA LYS A 121 -5.08 9.97 -1.58
C LYS A 121 -4.00 8.97 -1.93
N MET A 122 -4.20 7.74 -1.45
CA MET A 122 -3.42 6.57 -1.85
C MET A 122 -4.36 5.51 -2.42
N ALA A 123 -3.82 4.56 -3.17
CA ALA A 123 -4.55 3.46 -3.75
C ALA A 123 -4.07 2.13 -3.16
N ILE A 124 -5.01 1.23 -2.87
CA ILE A 124 -4.74 -0.15 -2.50
C ILE A 124 -5.31 -1.06 -3.59
N LEU A 125 -4.49 -1.97 -4.10
CA LEU A 125 -4.93 -3.00 -5.05
C LEU A 125 -4.77 -4.37 -4.42
N LEU A 126 -5.77 -5.22 -4.60
CA LEU A 126 -5.72 -6.63 -4.22
C LEU A 126 -5.81 -7.48 -5.48
N SER A 127 -4.75 -8.23 -5.78
CA SER A 127 -4.74 -9.22 -6.85
C SER A 127 -4.76 -10.62 -6.25
N ILE A 128 -5.79 -11.41 -6.55
CA ILE A 128 -5.91 -12.79 -6.03
C ILE A 128 -5.56 -13.78 -7.13
N HIS A 129 -4.73 -14.75 -6.79
CA HIS A 129 -4.48 -15.95 -7.58
C HIS A 129 -5.14 -17.13 -6.88
N VAL A 130 -6.19 -17.68 -7.51
CA VAL A 130 -6.77 -18.95 -7.07
C VAL A 130 -5.78 -20.04 -7.48
N GLY A 131 -5.12 -20.65 -6.49
CA GLY A 131 -4.31 -21.85 -6.74
C GLY A 131 -5.21 -22.95 -7.30
N GLN A 132 -4.78 -23.57 -8.40
CA GLN A 132 -5.40 -24.79 -8.92
C GLN A 132 -5.34 -25.92 -7.90
#